data_AF-A0A933CCS7-F1
#
_entry.id   AF-A0A933CCS7-F1
#
_cell.length_a   1.000
_cell.length_b   1.000
_cell.length_c   1.000
_cell.angle_alpha   90.00
_cell.angle_beta   90.00
_cell.angle_gamma   90.00
#
_symmetry.space_group_name_H-M   'P 1'
#
loop_
_entity.id
_entity.type
_entity.pdbx_description
1 polymer ?
#
loop_
_entity_poly.entity_id
_entity_poly.type
_entity_poly.pdbx_seq_one_letter_code
_entity_poly.pdbx_strand_id
1 'polypeptide(L)'
;MLFSHRHSLFSFVVIVLSLFLAGLIYWSTQSEPTNSQSVTQEVETVDSDEYRDSLTQIMATLDERLDGAQDDLDKLLAVQTALSGVLALRVPAEFRDLHLALAVALSDMEKALQSEDRTIDEPLAQILQLRETYPWLAP
;
A
#
# COMPACT_ATOMS: atom_id res chain seq x y z
N MET A 1 5.36 -23.14 51.14
CA MET A 1 5.31 -21.72 50.71
C MET A 1 6.64 -21.48 50.00
N LEU A 2 6.74 -21.05 48.75
CA LEU A 2 6.28 -19.77 48.20
C LEU A 2 6.19 -19.82 46.65
N PHE A 3 5.10 -19.28 46.11
CA PHE A 3 4.95 -18.52 44.86
C PHE A 3 5.06 -19.20 43.48
N SER A 4 3.95 -19.80 43.03
CA SER A 4 3.41 -19.56 41.68
C SER A 4 2.98 -18.10 41.57
N HIS A 5 3.44 -17.30 40.59
CA HIS A 5 2.82 -16.03 40.14
C HIS A 5 3.61 -15.37 38.99
N ARG A 6 3.85 -16.08 37.86
CA ARG A 6 4.36 -15.44 36.62
C ARG A 6 3.40 -15.48 35.42
N HIS A 7 2.25 -16.13 35.58
CA HIS A 7 1.25 -16.30 34.50
C HIS A 7 0.13 -15.24 34.52
N SER A 8 0.01 -14.45 35.60
CA SER A 8 -1.10 -13.50 35.78
C SER A 8 -0.96 -12.22 34.95
N LEU A 9 0.27 -11.75 34.73
CA LEU A 9 0.52 -10.51 33.98
C LEU A 9 0.23 -10.67 32.48
N PHE A 10 0.48 -11.86 31.91
CA PHE A 10 0.22 -12.12 30.49
C PHE A 10 -1.27 -12.07 30.18
N SER A 11 -2.11 -12.76 30.96
CA SER A 11 -3.57 -12.69 30.80
C SER A 11 -4.12 -11.28 31.03
N PHE A 12 -3.57 -10.55 32.01
CA PHE A 12 -4.00 -9.17 32.24
C PHE A 12 -3.71 -8.25 31.05
N VAL A 13 -2.52 -8.35 30.45
CA VAL A 13 -2.15 -7.59 29.25
C VAL A 13 -3.05 -7.95 28.06
N VAL A 14 -3.35 -9.24 27.86
CA VAL A 14 -4.24 -9.69 26.77
C VAL A 14 -5.67 -9.16 26.94
N ILE A 15 -6.19 -9.13 28.17
CA ILE A 15 -7.53 -8.59 28.46
C ILE A 15 -7.57 -7.08 28.19
N VAL A 16 -6.56 -6.34 28.66
CA VAL A 16 -6.47 -4.89 28.43
C VAL A 16 -6.35 -4.58 26.94
N LEU A 17 -5.52 -5.33 26.21
CA LEU A 17 -5.33 -5.14 24.77
C LEU A 17 -6.62 -5.46 23.99
N SER A 18 -7.35 -6.50 24.39
CA SER A 18 -8.64 -6.87 23.79
C SER A 18 -9.71 -5.79 24.00
N LEU A 19 -9.81 -5.26 25.22
CA LEU A 19 -10.73 -4.15 25.53
C LEU A 19 -10.35 -2.87 24.76
N PHE A 20 -9.05 -2.60 24.61
CA PHE A 20 -8.56 -1.46 23.83
C PHE A 20 -8.92 -1.60 22.34
N LEU A 21 -8.75 -2.79 21.76
CA LEU A 21 -9.14 -3.08 20.37
C LEU A 21 -10.64 -2.93 20.17
N ALA A 22 -11.45 -3.49 21.08
CA ALA A 22 -12.90 -3.36 21.03
C ALA A 22 -13.37 -1.90 21.13
N GLY A 23 -12.70 -1.11 21.97
CA GLY A 23 -12.94 0.33 22.10
C GLY A 23 -12.59 1.10 20.82
N LEU A 24 -11.47 0.78 20.18
CA LEU A 24 -11.08 1.40 18.90
C LEU A 24 -12.07 1.08 17.78
N ILE A 25 -12.52 -0.17 17.68
CA ILE A 25 -13.54 -0.57 16.70
C ILE A 25 -14.85 0.19 16.94
N TYR A 26 -15.30 0.27 18.20
CA TYR A 26 -16.53 0.99 18.55
C TYR A 26 -16.44 2.49 18.27
N TRP A 27 -15.28 3.12 18.48
CA TRP A 27 -15.07 4.52 18.14
C TRP A 27 -15.01 4.73 16.61
N SER A 28 -14.36 3.81 15.90
CA SER A 28 -14.30 3.82 14.43
C SER A 28 -15.70 3.76 13.82
N THR A 29 -16.59 2.90 14.33
CA THR A 29 -17.94 2.73 13.77
C THR A 29 -18.92 3.84 14.15
N GLN A 30 -18.68 4.58 15.24
CA GLN A 30 -19.49 5.73 15.60
C GLN A 30 -19.20 6.98 14.75
N SER A 31 -18.09 6.98 14.00
CA SER A 31 -17.70 8.12 13.17
C SER A 31 -18.40 8.17 11.80
N GLU A 32 -19.23 7.16 11.47
CA GLU A 32 -20.12 7.21 10.30
C GLU A 32 -21.54 7.63 10.74
N PRO A 33 -22.02 8.83 10.34
CA PRO A 33 -23.43 9.14 10.51
C PRO A 33 -24.23 8.23 9.57
N THR A 34 -24.89 7.22 10.14
CA THR A 34 -25.94 6.46 9.44
C THR A 34 -27.07 7.40 9.08
N ASN A 35 -26.99 8.01 7.89
CA ASN A 35 -28.09 8.69 7.25
C ASN A 35 -28.79 7.68 6.33
N SER A 36 -29.85 7.08 6.85
CA SER A 36 -30.80 6.27 6.07
C SER A 36 -31.58 7.19 5.12
N GLN A 37 -30.95 7.63 4.05
CA GLN A 37 -31.59 8.24 2.90
C GLN A 37 -31.28 7.41 1.68
N SER A 38 -32.33 7.08 0.92
CA SER A 38 -32.30 6.34 -0.34
C SER A 38 -31.07 6.66 -1.18
N VAL A 39 -30.06 5.78 -1.12
CA VAL A 39 -28.82 5.93 -1.86
C VAL A 39 -29.11 5.56 -3.30
N THR A 40 -29.56 6.54 -4.09
CA THR A 40 -29.03 6.63 -5.44
C THR A 40 -27.53 6.67 -5.23
N GLN A 41 -26.87 5.56 -5.54
CA GLN A 41 -25.44 5.39 -5.42
C GLN A 41 -24.80 6.34 -6.44
N GLU A 42 -24.72 7.61 -6.05
CA GLU A 42 -23.72 8.52 -6.56
C GLU A 42 -22.41 7.87 -6.12
N VAL A 43 -21.91 7.01 -7.02
CA VAL A 43 -20.53 6.54 -6.98
C VAL A 43 -19.74 7.82 -6.80
N GLU A 44 -19.09 7.98 -5.63
CA GLU A 44 -18.07 8.98 -5.43
C GLU A 44 -17.06 8.72 -6.55
N THR A 45 -17.22 9.43 -7.67
CA THR A 45 -16.42 9.25 -8.87
C THR A 45 -15.06 9.72 -8.47
N VAL A 46 -14.20 8.76 -8.11
CA VAL A 46 -12.78 9.01 -7.87
C VAL A 46 -12.27 9.77 -9.07
N ASP A 47 -11.78 10.99 -8.84
CA ASP A 47 -11.30 11.83 -9.92
C ASP A 47 -10.13 11.12 -10.60
N SER A 48 -10.34 10.85 -11.88
CA SER A 48 -9.41 10.06 -12.68
C SER A 48 -8.13 10.83 -12.97
N ASP A 49 -8.20 12.16 -12.94
CA ASP A 49 -7.04 13.02 -13.10
C ASP A 49 -6.25 13.12 -11.79
N GLU A 50 -6.91 13.18 -10.62
CA GLU A 50 -6.25 13.12 -9.30
C GLU A 50 -5.50 11.79 -9.09
N TYR A 51 -6.10 10.68 -9.55
CA TYR A 51 -5.44 9.37 -9.54
C TYR A 51 -4.19 9.34 -10.43
N ARG A 52 -4.28 9.88 -11.66
CA ARG A 52 -3.16 9.92 -12.60
C ARG A 52 -2.01 10.76 -12.07
N ASP A 53 -2.31 11.97 -11.61
CA ASP A 53 -1.30 12.89 -11.06
C ASP A 53 -0.57 12.26 -9.87
N SER A 54 -1.33 11.63 -8.96
CA SER A 54 -0.76 10.94 -7.81
C SER A 54 0.11 9.75 -8.21
N LEU A 55 -0.35 8.95 -9.17
CA LEU A 55 0.40 7.77 -9.65
C LEU A 55 1.68 8.19 -10.36
N THR A 56 1.62 9.21 -11.22
CA THR A 56 2.79 9.78 -11.90
C THR A 56 3.79 10.34 -10.91
N GLN A 57 3.33 11.03 -9.85
CA GLN A 57 4.22 11.53 -8.79
C GLN A 57 4.92 10.39 -8.04
N ILE A 58 4.21 9.31 -7.72
CA ILE A 58 4.80 8.14 -7.05
C ILE A 58 5.84 7.47 -7.95
N MET A 59 5.55 7.32 -9.24
CA MET A 59 6.49 6.74 -10.21
C MET A 59 7.71 7.62 -10.46
N ALA A 60 7.54 8.94 -10.57
CA ALA A 60 8.67 9.87 -10.69
C ALA A 60 9.57 9.81 -9.45
N THR A 61 8.97 9.75 -8.25
CA THR A 61 9.72 9.62 -6.99
C THR A 61 10.44 8.26 -6.90
N LEU A 62 9.81 7.19 -7.40
CA LEU A 62 10.43 5.87 -7.49
C LEU A 62 11.65 5.93 -8.41
N ASP A 63 11.52 6.44 -9.63
CA ASP A 63 12.61 6.52 -10.61
C ASP A 63 13.78 7.34 -10.06
N GLU A 64 13.52 8.51 -9.49
CA GLU A 64 14.56 9.36 -8.89
C GLU A 64 15.30 8.64 -7.77
N ARG A 65 14.58 7.91 -6.92
CA ARG A 65 15.19 7.15 -5.81
C ARG A 65 15.91 5.90 -6.29
N LEU A 66 15.42 5.24 -7.33
CA LEU A 66 16.03 4.03 -7.88
C LEU A 66 17.34 4.37 -8.61
N ASP A 67 17.37 5.48 -9.35
CA ASP A 67 18.56 6.00 -10.05
C ASP A 67 19.60 6.57 -9.07
N GLY A 68 19.14 7.19 -7.98
CA GLY A 68 20.01 7.70 -6.91
C GLY A 68 20.50 6.64 -5.92
N ALA A 69 19.93 5.44 -5.91
CA ALA A 69 20.25 4.39 -4.94
C ALA A 69 21.56 3.66 -5.28
N GLN A 70 22.53 3.73 -4.36
CA GLN A 70 23.82 3.05 -4.47
C GLN A 70 23.81 1.64 -3.86
N ASP A 71 22.91 1.39 -2.90
CA ASP A 71 22.80 0.11 -2.20
C ASP A 71 21.43 -0.55 -2.46
N ASP A 72 21.38 -1.87 -2.38
CA ASP A 72 20.17 -2.65 -2.63
C ASP A 72 19.10 -2.41 -1.55
N LEU A 73 19.53 -2.02 -0.34
CA LEU A 73 18.63 -1.61 0.72
C LEU A 73 17.88 -0.30 0.36
N ASP A 74 18.57 0.65 -0.27
CA ASP A 74 17.96 1.91 -0.69
C ASP A 74 16.97 1.69 -1.85
N LYS A 75 17.31 0.79 -2.78
CA LYS A 75 16.39 0.35 -3.85
C LYS A 75 15.15 -0.33 -3.27
N LEU A 76 15.33 -1.19 -2.27
CA LEU A 76 14.22 -1.87 -1.60
C LEU A 76 13.31 -0.88 -0.90
N LEU A 77 13.88 0.10 -0.19
CA LEU A 77 13.11 1.16 0.46
C LEU A 77 12.35 2.02 -0.56
N ALA A 78 12.96 2.33 -1.71
CA ALA A 78 12.31 3.06 -2.79
C ALA A 78 11.08 2.29 -3.33
N VAL A 79 11.26 0.99 -3.61
CA VAL A 79 10.19 0.11 -4.10
C VAL A 79 9.09 -0.08 -3.08
N GLN A 80 9.40 -0.32 -1.80
CA GLN A 80 8.39 -0.42 -0.74
C GLN A 80 7.61 0.88 -0.54
N THR A 81 8.29 2.02 -0.62
CA THR A 81 7.63 3.33 -0.53
C THR A 81 6.68 3.53 -1.69
N ALA A 82 7.11 3.20 -2.92
CA ALA A 82 6.26 3.30 -4.10
C ALA A 82 5.07 2.35 -4.05
N LEU A 83 5.28 1.09 -3.66
CA LEU A 83 4.22 0.10 -3.48
C LEU A 83 3.20 0.56 -2.42
N SER A 84 3.67 1.10 -1.30
CA SER A 84 2.80 1.63 -0.25
C SER A 84 2.00 2.84 -0.74
N GLY A 85 2.63 3.73 -1.52
CA GLY A 85 1.96 4.87 -2.15
C GLY A 85 0.90 4.44 -3.15
N VAL A 86 1.21 3.44 -3.98
CA VAL A 86 0.24 2.84 -4.93
C VAL A 86 -0.93 2.25 -4.12
N LEU A 87 -0.69 1.35 -3.17
CA LEU A 87 -1.78 0.72 -2.41
C LEU A 87 -2.63 1.68 -1.57
N ALA A 88 -2.12 2.87 -1.23
CA ALA A 88 -2.85 3.89 -0.49
C ALA A 88 -3.81 4.71 -1.38
N LEU A 89 -3.64 4.67 -2.71
CA LEU A 89 -4.48 5.42 -3.64
C LEU A 89 -5.86 4.79 -3.81
N ARG A 90 -6.89 5.64 -3.83
CA ARG A 90 -8.20 5.22 -4.33
C ARG A 90 -8.13 5.06 -5.85
N VAL A 91 -8.63 3.94 -6.34
CA VAL A 91 -8.49 3.55 -7.74
C VAL A 91 -9.84 3.68 -8.44
N PRO A 92 -9.94 4.50 -9.52
CA PRO A 92 -11.11 4.50 -10.39
C PRO A 92 -11.31 3.12 -11.02
N ALA A 93 -12.56 2.71 -11.24
CA ALA A 93 -12.87 1.40 -11.82
C ALA A 93 -12.20 1.18 -13.19
N GLU A 94 -11.97 2.25 -13.95
CA GLU A 94 -11.30 2.27 -15.25
C GLU A 94 -9.79 1.96 -15.20
N PHE A 95 -9.10 2.17 -14.07
CA PHE A 95 -7.66 1.91 -13.93
C PHE A 95 -7.34 0.77 -12.96
N ARG A 96 -8.34 -0.01 -12.55
CA ARG A 96 -8.16 -1.13 -11.62
C ARG A 96 -7.11 -2.13 -12.11
N ASP A 97 -7.16 -2.51 -13.38
CA ASP A 97 -6.26 -3.52 -13.93
C ASP A 97 -4.83 -3.01 -14.03
N LEU A 98 -4.65 -1.75 -14.43
CA LEU A 98 -3.36 -1.06 -14.43
C LEU A 98 -2.76 -0.97 -13.03
N HIS A 99 -3.56 -0.53 -12.05
CA HIS A 99 -3.12 -0.42 -10.67
C HIS A 99 -2.67 -1.76 -10.10
N LEU A 100 -3.43 -2.82 -10.39
CA LEU A 100 -3.13 -4.16 -9.91
C LEU A 100 -1.87 -4.70 -10.59
N ALA A 101 -1.71 -4.49 -11.91
CA ALA A 101 -0.50 -4.86 -12.63
C ALA A 101 0.74 -4.13 -12.07
N LEU A 102 0.62 -2.84 -11.76
CA LEU A 102 1.70 -2.05 -11.17
C LEU A 102 2.04 -2.51 -9.75
N ALA A 103 1.04 -2.74 -8.91
CA ALA A 103 1.23 -3.24 -7.55
C ALA A 103 1.90 -4.63 -7.54
N VAL A 104 1.54 -5.50 -8.49
CA VAL A 104 2.18 -6.81 -8.68
C VAL A 104 3.64 -6.63 -9.11
N ALA A 105 3.92 -5.81 -10.13
CA ALA A 105 5.28 -5.59 -10.61
C ALA A 105 6.20 -4.99 -9.51
N LEU A 106 5.69 -4.05 -8.71
CA LEU A 106 6.41 -3.50 -7.56
C LEU A 106 6.61 -4.53 -6.45
N SER A 107 5.62 -5.40 -6.20
CA SER A 107 5.75 -6.47 -5.22
C SER A 107 6.77 -7.52 -5.66
N ASP A 108 6.83 -7.83 -6.94
CA ASP A 108 7.81 -8.76 -7.49
C ASP A 108 9.21 -8.14 -7.52
N MET A 109 9.32 -6.82 -7.72
CA MET A 109 10.59 -6.09 -7.54
C MET A 109 11.06 -6.12 -6.08
N GLU A 110 10.14 -5.95 -5.12
CA GLU A 110 10.45 -6.08 -3.69
C GLU A 110 10.96 -7.49 -3.37
N LYS A 111 10.26 -8.54 -3.82
CA LYS A 111 10.68 -9.93 -3.62
C LYS A 111 12.01 -10.22 -4.28
N ALA A 112 12.24 -9.69 -5.49
CA ALA A 112 13.49 -9.84 -6.20
C ALA A 112 14.65 -9.23 -5.41
N LEU A 113 14.50 -8.02 -4.86
CA LEU A 113 15.51 -7.36 -4.04
C LEU A 113 15.76 -8.07 -2.70
N GLN A 114 14.77 -8.79 -2.17
CA GLN A 114 14.90 -9.62 -0.97
C GLN A 114 15.46 -11.02 -1.26
N SER A 115 15.43 -11.45 -2.52
CA SER A 115 15.92 -12.77 -2.94
C SER A 115 17.45 -12.79 -3.09
N GLU A 116 18.02 -14.00 -3.06
CA GLU A 116 19.47 -14.21 -3.10
C GLU A 116 20.10 -13.72 -4.42
N ASP A 117 19.35 -13.75 -5.52
CA ASP A 117 19.80 -13.35 -6.85
C ASP A 117 19.70 -11.85 -7.12
N ARG A 118 18.89 -11.11 -6.34
CA ARG A 118 18.71 -9.63 -6.43
C ARG A 118 18.39 -9.08 -7.83
N THR A 119 17.86 -9.92 -8.71
CA THR A 119 17.63 -9.57 -10.12
C THR A 119 16.31 -8.81 -10.31
N ILE A 120 16.38 -7.50 -10.49
CA ILE A 120 15.18 -6.65 -10.70
C ILE A 120 14.81 -6.43 -12.18
N ASP A 121 15.56 -7.00 -13.11
CA ASP A 121 15.41 -6.72 -14.55
C ASP A 121 14.03 -7.12 -15.09
N GLU A 122 13.50 -8.27 -14.65
CA GLU A 122 12.20 -8.77 -15.07
C GLU A 122 11.03 -7.90 -14.59
N PRO A 123 10.89 -7.58 -13.28
CA PRO A 123 9.82 -6.69 -12.83
C PRO A 123 10.00 -5.26 -13.35
N LEU A 124 11.23 -4.79 -13.57
CA LEU A 124 11.49 -3.49 -14.21
C LEU A 124 11.00 -3.48 -15.66
N ALA A 125 11.22 -4.55 -16.42
CA ALA A 125 10.72 -4.69 -17.78
C ALA A 125 9.18 -4.69 -17.85
N GLN A 126 8.50 -5.26 -16.85
CA GLN A 126 7.04 -5.20 -16.74
C GLN A 126 6.54 -3.78 -16.50
N ILE A 127 7.21 -3.01 -15.63
CA ILE A 127 6.89 -1.59 -15.40
C ILE A 127 7.10 -0.78 -16.69
N LEU A 128 8.16 -1.06 -17.46
CA LEU A 128 8.42 -0.40 -18.74
C LEU A 128 7.33 -0.73 -19.78
N GLN A 129 6.85 -1.97 -19.88
CA GLN A 129 5.71 -2.32 -20.75
C GLN A 129 4.41 -1.59 -20.35
N LEU A 130 4.17 -1.43 -19.05
CA LEU A 130 3.02 -0.66 -18.56
C LEU A 130 3.14 0.81 -18.95
N ARG A 131 4.35 1.40 -18.95
CA ARG A 131 4.59 2.76 -19.46
C ARG A 131 4.37 2.91 -20.95
N GLU A 132 4.72 1.90 -21.75
CA GLU A 132 4.43 1.92 -23.20
C GLU A 132 2.91 1.89 -23.48
N THR A 133 2.16 1.16 -22.66
CA THR A 133 0.70 1.06 -22.79
C THR A 133 -0.01 2.32 -22.27
N TYR A 134 0.57 2.97 -21.26
CA TYR A 134 0.02 4.16 -20.60
C TYR A 134 1.09 5.27 -20.52
N PRO A 135 1.22 6.10 -21.57
CA PRO A 135 2.33 7.05 -21.69
C PRO A 135 2.34 8.15 -20.62
N TRP A 136 1.24 8.37 -19.92
CA TRP A 136 1.15 9.33 -18.80
C TRP A 136 1.83 8.84 -17.51
N LEU A 137 2.21 7.55 -17.41
CA LEU A 137 3.03 7.03 -16.30
C LEU A 137 4.51 7.43 -16.39
N ALA A 138 4.98 7.89 -17.54
CA ALA A 138 6.31 8.42 -17.72
C ALA A 138 6.22 9.96 -17.84
N PRO A 139 6.92 10.73 -17.00
CA PRO A 139 7.03 12.18 -17.18
C PRO A 139 7.79 12.56 -18.46
#